data_AF-A0AAP2RCC5-F1
#
_entry.id   AF-A0AAP2RCC5-F1
#
_cell.length_a   1.000
_cell.length_b   1.000
_cell.length_c   1.000
_cell.angle_alpha   90.00
_cell.angle_beta   90.00
_cell.angle_gamma   90.00
#
_symmetry.space_group_name_H-M   'P 1'
#
loop_
_entity.id
_entity.type
_entity.pdbx_description
1 polymer ?
#
loop_
_entity_poly.entity_id
_entity_poly.type
_entity_poly.pdbx_seq_one_letter_code
_entity_poly.pdbx_strand_id
1 'polypeptide(L)'
;MVCDACLPDGPMSAVQMFNYIRHRYGDMRTYFLRDRDIIVIPVYDGMDEDVDTIRELAVRKGLNCSTVSAAWPEYLSSDILSSEDACDFLVISEIKGKYVQVY
;
A
#
# COMPACT_ATOMS: atom_id res chain seq x y z
N MET A 1 -19.58 14.44 -1.63
CA MET A 1 -20.10 13.38 -0.75
C MET A 1 -18.91 12.49 -0.42
N VAL A 2 -18.24 12.73 0.71
CA VAL A 2 -17.12 11.89 1.16
C VAL A 2 -17.78 10.69 1.79
N CYS A 3 -17.60 9.50 1.21
CA CYS A 3 -17.93 8.28 1.93
C CYS A 3 -16.98 8.21 3.12
N ASP A 4 -17.47 8.60 4.31
CA ASP A 4 -16.96 8.11 5.59
C ASP A 4 -17.21 6.60 5.62
N ALA A 5 -16.36 5.87 4.91
CA ALA A 5 -16.22 4.45 5.12
C ALA A 5 -15.65 4.31 6.53
N CYS A 6 -16.54 4.24 7.53
CA CYS A 6 -16.25 3.66 8.84
C CYS A 6 -15.74 2.25 8.57
N LEU A 7 -14.44 2.14 8.33
CA LEU A 7 -13.78 0.86 8.09
C LEU A 7 -14.00 0.04 9.34
N PRO A 8 -14.67 -1.11 9.26
CA PRO A 8 -14.95 -1.94 10.43
C PRO A 8 -13.66 -2.17 11.21
N ASP A 9 -13.74 -2.10 12.54
CA ASP A 9 -12.63 -2.45 13.42
C ASP A 9 -12.30 -3.93 13.22
N GLY A 10 -11.21 -4.19 12.50
CA GLY A 10 -10.84 -5.52 12.05
C GLY A 10 -9.68 -5.47 11.06
N PRO A 11 -8.99 -6.60 10.84
CA PRO A 11 -7.92 -6.69 9.86
C PRO A 11 -8.47 -6.45 8.44
N MET A 12 -7.63 -5.88 7.59
CA MET A 12 -7.96 -5.61 6.19
C MET A 12 -7.01 -6.37 5.28
N SER A 13 -7.49 -6.93 4.17
CA SER A 13 -6.63 -7.53 3.15
C SER A 13 -5.92 -6.47 2.32
N ALA A 14 -4.81 -6.83 1.68
CA ALA A 14 -4.11 -5.92 0.77
C ALA A 14 -5.03 -5.44 -0.39
N VAL A 15 -5.92 -6.30 -0.87
CA VAL A 15 -6.92 -5.95 -1.90
C VAL A 15 -7.91 -4.89 -1.40
N GLN A 16 -8.41 -5.04 -0.18
CA GLN A 16 -9.36 -4.08 0.42
C GLN A 16 -8.67 -2.73 0.64
N MET A 17 -7.42 -2.74 1.08
CA MET A 17 -6.61 -1.54 1.27
C MET A 17 -6.35 -0.84 -0.07
N PHE A 18 -6.01 -1.59 -1.12
CA PHE A 18 -5.84 -1.04 -2.46
C PHE A 18 -7.11 -0.34 -2.97
N ASN A 19 -8.27 -0.98 -2.81
CA ASN A 19 -9.55 -0.40 -3.23
C ASN A 19 -9.90 0.86 -2.44
N TYR A 20 -9.60 0.87 -1.13
CA TYR A 20 -9.75 2.06 -0.30
C TYR A 20 -8.89 3.21 -0.81
N ILE A 21 -7.60 2.94 -1.06
CA ILE A 21 -6.65 3.97 -1.52
C ILE A 21 -7.10 4.53 -2.86
N ARG A 22 -7.44 3.68 -3.85
CA ARG A 22 -7.94 4.16 -5.15
C ARG A 22 -9.23 4.97 -5.06
N HIS A 23 -10.10 4.68 -4.09
CA HIS A 23 -11.35 5.42 -3.92
C HIS A 23 -11.13 6.76 -3.22
N ARG A 24 -10.29 6.80 -2.18
CA ARG A 24 -10.05 7.98 -1.34
C ARG A 24 -9.01 8.93 -1.92
N TYR A 25 -7.98 8.38 -2.55
CA TYR A 25 -6.82 9.05 -3.14
C TYR A 25 -6.78 8.76 -4.64
N GLY A 26 -7.84 9.14 -5.36
CA GLY A 26 -8.00 8.81 -6.79
C GLY A 26 -6.87 9.29 -7.70
N ASP A 27 -6.19 10.37 -7.31
CA ASP A 27 -5.06 10.95 -8.05
C ASP A 27 -3.71 10.30 -7.71
N MET A 28 -3.64 9.50 -6.64
CA MET A 28 -2.44 8.78 -6.25
C MET A 28 -2.21 7.58 -7.17
N ARG A 29 -1.02 7.50 -7.75
CA ARG A 29 -0.60 6.29 -8.48
C ARG A 29 -0.44 5.17 -7.47
N THR A 30 -1.20 4.09 -7.62
CA THR A 30 -1.15 2.92 -6.74
C THR A 30 -1.24 1.67 -7.61
N TYR A 31 -0.34 0.72 -7.36
CA TYR A 31 -0.24 -0.53 -8.11
C TYR A 31 -0.51 -1.71 -7.20
N PHE A 32 -1.25 -2.70 -7.70
CA PHE A 32 -1.51 -3.94 -6.98
C PHE A 32 -0.93 -5.13 -7.72
N LEU A 33 0.08 -5.77 -7.14
CA LEU A 33 0.73 -6.97 -7.65
C LEU A 33 -0.02 -8.19 -7.14
N ARG A 34 -0.98 -8.66 -7.95
CA ARG A 34 -1.89 -9.78 -7.62
C ARG A 34 -1.16 -11.07 -7.24
N ASP A 35 -0.04 -11.38 -7.89
CA ASP A 35 0.68 -12.64 -7.64
C ASP A 35 1.30 -12.73 -6.23
N ARG A 36 1.51 -11.58 -5.58
CA ARG A 36 2.15 -11.49 -4.27
C ARG A 36 1.26 -10.85 -3.20
N ASP A 37 0.07 -10.38 -3.57
CA ASP A 37 -0.82 -9.58 -2.73
C ASP A 37 -0.11 -8.36 -2.12
N ILE A 38 0.61 -7.61 -2.96
CA ILE A 38 1.40 -6.43 -2.57
C ILE A 38 0.84 -5.18 -3.24
N ILE A 39 0.74 -4.10 -2.48
CA ILE A 39 0.44 -2.76 -2.95
C ILE A 39 1.74 -1.98 -3.02
N VAL A 40 1.95 -1.24 -4.11
CA VAL A 40 3.10 -0.36 -4.28
C VAL A 40 2.59 1.05 -4.59
N ILE A 41 3.09 2.03 -3.86
CA ILE A 41 2.77 3.45 -4.03
C ILE A 41 4.08 4.21 -4.23
N PRO A 42 4.36 4.76 -5.41
CA PRO A 42 5.46 5.71 -5.57
C PRO A 42 5.22 6.96 -4.72
N VAL A 43 6.23 7.35 -3.96
CA VAL A 43 6.24 8.54 -3.11
C VAL A 43 6.91 9.67 -3.90
N TYR A 44 6.21 10.78 -4.03
CA TYR A 44 6.70 12.01 -4.67
C TYR A 44 6.74 13.14 -3.64
N ASP A 45 7.56 14.17 -3.91
CA ASP A 45 7.64 15.36 -3.05
C ASP A 45 6.25 16.00 -2.84
N GLY A 46 5.85 16.16 -1.59
CA GLY A 46 4.55 16.74 -1.20
C GLY A 46 3.43 15.72 -0.97
N MET A 47 3.73 14.42 -1.00
CA MET A 47 2.77 13.34 -0.66
C MET A 47 2.98 12.77 0.75
N ASP A 48 3.88 13.36 1.54
CA ASP A 48 4.30 12.83 2.85
C ASP A 48 3.13 12.59 3.81
N GLU A 49 2.20 13.54 3.89
CA GLU A 49 1.03 13.45 4.80
C GLU A 49 0.07 12.31 4.41
N ASP A 50 -0.21 12.16 3.11
CA ASP A 50 -1.07 11.10 2.60
C ASP A 50 -0.41 9.73 2.76
N VAL A 51 0.89 9.64 2.49
CA VAL A 51 1.69 8.41 2.62
C VAL A 51 1.77 7.98 4.09
N ASP A 52 1.99 8.91 5.02
CA ASP A 52 2.00 8.62 6.45
C ASP A 52 0.61 8.18 6.95
N THR A 53 -0.45 8.82 6.49
CA THR A 53 -1.83 8.41 6.80
C THR A 53 -2.11 6.98 6.33
N ILE A 54 -1.71 6.64 5.11
CA ILE A 54 -1.85 5.30 4.53
C ILE A 54 -1.00 4.29 5.30
N ARG A 55 0.22 4.66 5.70
CA ARG A 55 1.13 3.82 6.50
C ARG A 55 0.51 3.49 7.85
N GLU A 56 0.02 4.49 8.57
CA GLU A 56 -0.65 4.29 9.86
C GLU A 56 -1.88 3.40 9.73
N LEU A 57 -2.69 3.63 8.68
CA LEU A 57 -3.86 2.81 8.40
C LEU A 57 -3.48 1.35 8.11
N ALA A 58 -2.45 1.11 7.30
CA ALA A 58 -1.95 -0.24 6.98
C ALA A 58 -1.56 -1.00 8.25
N VAL A 59 -0.77 -0.36 9.12
CA VAL A 59 -0.33 -0.94 10.39
C VAL A 59 -1.52 -1.23 11.31
N ARG A 60 -2.45 -0.28 11.45
CA ARG A 60 -3.67 -0.45 12.26
C ARG A 60 -4.55 -1.60 11.76
N LYS A 61 -4.57 -1.85 10.46
CA LYS A 61 -5.32 -2.94 9.83
C LYS A 61 -4.54 -4.26 9.75
N GLY A 62 -3.37 -4.35 10.38
CA GLY A 62 -2.59 -5.57 10.49
C GLY A 62 -1.81 -5.95 9.23
N LEU A 63 -1.58 -4.99 8.33
CA LEU A 63 -0.76 -5.16 7.14
C LEU A 63 0.70 -4.80 7.46
N ASN A 64 1.63 -5.44 6.76
CA ASN A 64 3.01 -5.02 6.75
C ASN A 64 3.14 -3.79 5.86
N CYS A 65 3.93 -2.81 6.30
CA CYS A 65 4.17 -1.58 5.57
C CYS A 65 5.66 -1.24 5.66
N SER A 66 6.31 -1.05 4.53
CA SER A 66 7.74 -0.77 4.43
C SER A 66 7.99 0.24 3.34
N THR A 67 8.98 1.10 3.52
CA THR A 67 9.42 2.04 2.48
C THR A 67 10.69 1.49 1.86
N VAL A 68 10.69 1.35 0.54
CA VAL A 68 11.80 0.83 -0.24
C VAL A 68 12.28 1.95 -1.14
N SER A 69 13.56 2.31 -1.02
CA SER A 69 14.15 3.31 -1.89
C SER A 69 14.38 2.74 -3.29
N ALA A 70 14.20 3.59 -4.31
CA ALA A 70 14.34 3.26 -5.74
C ALA A 70 15.71 2.67 -6.12
N ALA A 71 16.70 2.75 -5.23
CA ALA A 71 18.01 2.12 -5.39
C ALA A 71 17.94 0.58 -5.56
N TRP A 72 16.82 -0.08 -5.25
CA TRP A 72 16.62 -1.53 -5.35
C TRP A 72 15.54 -1.92 -6.39
N PRO A 73 15.88 -1.90 -7.70
CA PRO A 73 14.93 -2.17 -8.79
C PRO A 73 14.51 -3.65 -8.93
N GLU A 74 15.18 -4.59 -8.24
CA GLU A 74 14.98 -6.04 -8.45
C GLU A 74 13.57 -6.56 -8.10
N TYR A 75 12.81 -5.80 -7.32
CA TYR A 75 11.45 -6.17 -6.87
C TYR A 75 10.33 -5.42 -7.61
N LEU A 76 10.68 -4.40 -8.40
CA LEU A 76 9.71 -3.57 -9.11
C LEU A 76 9.59 -4.07 -10.54
N SER A 77 8.39 -4.54 -10.91
CA SER A 77 8.11 -4.92 -12.32
C SER A 77 8.33 -3.70 -13.23
N SER A 78 8.72 -3.95 -14.49
CA SER A 78 9.09 -2.92 -15.47
C SER A 78 8.07 -1.78 -15.62
N ASP A 79 6.79 -2.04 -15.33
CA ASP A 79 5.72 -1.04 -15.36
C ASP A 79 5.82 0.00 -14.23
N ILE A 80 6.35 -0.37 -13.07
CA ILE A 80 6.52 0.51 -11.90
C ILE A 80 7.77 1.39 -12.05
N LEU A 81 8.80 0.87 -12.73
CA LEU A 81 10.07 1.54 -13.02
C LEU A 81 9.94 2.69 -14.05
N SER A 82 8.81 2.84 -14.73
CA SER A 82 8.54 4.01 -15.60
C SER A 82 8.18 5.28 -14.81
N SER A 83 8.19 5.22 -13.48
CA SER A 83 8.01 6.38 -12.60
C SER A 83 9.36 7.10 -12.43
N GLU A 84 9.85 7.77 -13.49
CA GLU A 84 11.19 8.40 -13.56
C GLU A 84 11.48 9.43 -12.46
N ASP A 85 10.47 9.87 -11.69
CA ASP A 85 10.58 10.92 -10.67
C ASP A 85 10.41 10.44 -9.20
N ALA A 86 10.14 9.14 -8.96
CA ALA A 86 9.90 8.65 -7.59
C ALA A 86 11.20 8.11 -6.94
N CYS A 87 11.65 8.77 -5.86
CA CYS A 87 12.84 8.36 -5.10
C CYS A 87 12.56 7.19 -4.14
N ASP A 88 11.31 7.05 -3.67
CA ASP A 88 10.90 6.06 -2.68
C ASP A 88 9.56 5.42 -3.05
N PHE A 89 9.36 4.18 -2.60
CA PHE A 89 8.14 3.41 -2.81
C PHE A 89 7.62 2.89 -1.47
N LEU A 90 6.36 3.20 -1.14
CA LEU A 90 5.66 2.55 -0.05
C LEU A 90 5.14 1.20 -0.52
N VAL A 91 5.55 0.14 0.16
CA VAL A 91 5.16 -1.24 -0.10
C VAL A 91 4.32 -1.74 1.05
N ILE A 92 3.09 -2.16 0.74
CA ILE A 92 2.15 -2.73 1.72
C ILE A 92 1.87 -4.17 1.32
N SER A 93 1.99 -5.11 2.26
CA SER A 93 1.72 -6.52 2.01
C SER A 93 0.98 -7.15 3.18
N GLU A 94 0.33 -8.28 2.94
CA GLU A 94 -0.20 -9.09 4.04
C GLU A 94 0.94 -9.71 4.86
N ILE A 95 0.73 -9.86 6.18
CA ILE A 95 1.64 -10.62 7.04
C ILE A 95 1.37 -12.11 6.80
N LYS A 96 2.09 -12.74 5.86
CA LYS A 96 2.03 -14.20 5.68
C LYS A 96 2.65 -14.87 6.91
N GLY A 97 1.79 -15.43 7.77
CA GLY A 97 2.21 -16.16 8.97
C GLY A 97 1.31 -16.00 10.21
N LYS A 98 0.30 -15.13 10.20
CA LYS A 98 -0.56 -14.89 11.39
C LYS A 98 -1.97 -15.53 11.36
N TYR A 99 -2.29 -16.32 10.34
CA TYR A 99 -3.51 -17.14 10.30
C TYR A 99 -3.19 -18.64 10.35
N VAL A 100 -2.37 -19.07 11.31
CA VAL A 100 -2.51 -20.42 11.86
C VAL A 100 -3.41 -20.27 13.08
N GLN A 101 -4.72 -20.18 12.83
CA GLN A 101 -5.68 -20.48 13.89
C GLN A 101 -5.66 -22.00 14.04
N VAL A 102 -5.02 -22.42 15.13
CA VAL A 102 -4.97 -23.80 15.61
C VAL A 102 -6.42 -24.29 15.77
N TYR A 103 -6.77 -25.36 15.04
CA TYR A 103 -8.02 -26.09 15.24
C TYR A 103 -8.01 -26.84 16.58
#